data_AF-A0A6L4ZT60-F1
#
_entry.id   AF-A0A6L4ZT60-F1
#
_cell.length_a   1.000
_cell.length_b   1.000
_cell.length_c   1.000
_cell.angle_alpha   90.00
_cell.angle_beta   90.00
_cell.angle_gamma   90.00
#
_symmetry.space_group_name_H-M   'P 1'
#
loop_
_entity.id
_entity.type
_entity.pdbx_description
1 polymer ?
#
loop_
_entity_poly.entity_id
_entity_poly.type
_entity_poly.pdbx_seq_one_letter_code
_entity_poly.pdbx_strand_id
1 'polypeptide(L)' 'MVNYTGQMKVINASEFKAKCLAIFDEIAKTGETITILKHGKPIAQISPAVQRDTPCLG' A
#
# COMPACT_ATOMS: atom_id res chain seq x y z
N MET A 1 -5.80 -23.32 5.42
CA MET A 1 -6.55 -22.75 4.29
C MET A 1 -6.68 -21.25 4.47
N VAL A 2 -5.73 -20.48 3.96
CA VAL A 2 -5.98 -19.08 3.58
C VAL A 2 -5.39 -18.96 2.19
N ASN A 3 -6.27 -18.81 1.20
CA ASN A 3 -5.92 -18.75 -0.20
C ASN A 3 -5.41 -17.34 -0.51
N TYR A 4 -4.24 -17.26 -1.14
CA TYR A 4 -3.68 -16.02 -1.68
C TYR A 4 -4.19 -15.86 -3.12
N THR A 5 -5.21 -15.03 -3.30
CA THR A 5 -5.69 -14.57 -4.60
C THR A 5 -5.74 -13.05 -4.58
N GLY A 6 -4.70 -12.40 -5.11
CA GLY A 6 -4.57 -10.93 -5.20
C GLY A 6 -4.16 -10.29 -3.88
N GLN A 7 -2.86 -10.07 -3.69
CA GLN A 7 -2.22 -9.69 -2.42
C GLN A 7 -2.62 -8.27 -1.95
N MET A 8 -3.77 -8.17 -1.26
CA MET A 8 -4.10 -7.03 -0.43
C MET A 8 -3.35 -7.20 0.90
N LYS A 9 -2.20 -6.54 1.05
CA LYS A 9 -1.39 -6.66 2.27
C LYS A 9 -2.03 -5.81 3.36
N VAL A 10 -2.35 -6.41 4.51
CA VAL A 10 -3.03 -5.72 5.61
C VAL A 10 -2.09 -5.59 6.79
N ILE A 11 -1.87 -4.37 7.28
CA ILE A 11 -0.95 -4.08 8.38
C ILE A 11 -1.62 -3.23 9.45
N ASN A 12 -1.13 -3.31 10.69
CA ASN A 12 -1.60 -2.44 11.77
C ASN A 12 -0.95 -1.06 11.71
N ALA A 13 -1.64 -0.04 12.20
CA ALA A 13 -1.16 1.34 12.26
C ALA A 13 0.17 1.47 13.04
N SER A 14 0.36 0.67 14.09
CA SER A 14 1.61 0.65 14.86
C SER A 14 2.80 0.16 14.03
N GLU A 15 2.58 -0.86 13.20
CA GLU A 15 3.61 -1.39 12.30
C GLU A 15 3.89 -0.42 11.14
N PHE A 16 2.83 0.17 10.58
CA PHE A 16 2.97 1.25 9.60
C PHE A 16 3.81 2.41 10.15
N LYS A 17 3.55 2.85 11.39
CA LYS A 17 4.33 3.93 12.04
C LYS A 17 5.81 3.56 12.18
N ALA A 18 6.12 2.31 12.50
CA ALA A 18 7.49 1.84 12.69
C ALA A 18 8.26 1.65 11.36
N LYS A 19 7.57 1.24 10.29
CA LYS A 19 8.18 0.84 9.01
C LYS A 19 7.74 1.71 7.83
N CYS A 20 7.26 2.91 8.09
CA CYS A 20 6.57 3.77 7.10
C CYS A 20 7.34 3.90 5.77
N LEU A 21 8.62 4.28 5.84
CA LEU A 21 9.46 4.45 4.64
C LEU A 21 9.68 3.14 3.89
N ALA A 22 10.04 2.07 4.61
CA ALA A 22 10.26 0.76 4.00
C ALA A 22 9.01 0.21 3.31
N ILE A 23 7.83 0.49 3.86
CA ILE A 23 6.54 0.11 3.28
C ILE A 23 6.28 0.89 1.99
N PHE A 24 6.59 2.18 1.93
CA PHE A 24 6.48 2.93 0.68
C PHE A 24 7.44 2.44 -0.40
N ASP A 25 8.69 2.13 -0.03
CA ASP A 25 9.65 1.52 -0.94
C ASP A 25 9.15 0.16 -1.47
N GLU A 26 8.55 -0.65 -0.61
CA GLU A 26 7.96 -1.92 -1.00
C GLU A 26 6.82 -1.70 -2.00
N ILE A 27 5.89 -0.79 -1.72
CA ILE A 27 4.77 -0.44 -2.61
C ILE A 27 5.28 0.07 -3.96
N ALA A 28 6.32 0.91 -3.96
CA ALA A 28 6.92 1.42 -5.19
C ALA A 28 7.60 0.31 -6.01
N LYS A 29 8.17 -0.71 -5.36
CA LYS A 29 8.85 -1.83 -6.01
C LYS A 29 7.89 -2.92 -6.49
N THR A 30 6.90 -3.29 -5.68
CA THR A 30 5.98 -4.39 -5.98
C THR A 30 4.74 -3.91 -6.73
N GLY A 31 4.37 -2.63 -6.60
CA GLY A 31 3.11 -2.11 -7.11
C GLY A 31 1.88 -2.58 -6.33
N GLU A 32 2.08 -3.20 -5.16
CA GLU A 32 0.98 -3.74 -4.37
C GLU A 32 0.30 -2.68 -3.52
N THR A 33 -0.97 -2.93 -3.21
CA THR A 33 -1.78 -2.05 -2.39
C THR A 33 -1.87 -2.59 -0.96
N ILE A 34 -1.65 -1.70 0.01
CA ILE A 34 -1.57 -2.04 1.43
C ILE A 34 -2.68 -1.33 2.20
N THR A 35 -3.41 -2.07 3.04
CA THR A 35 -4.46 -1.55 3.91
C THR A 35 -3.96 -1.43 5.34
N ILE A 36 -4.17 -0.27 5.95
CA ILE A 36 -3.78 0.02 7.33
C ILE A 36 -5.01 -0.11 8.22
N LEU A 37 -4.89 -0.93 9.26
CA LEU A 37 -5.89 -1.13 10.29
C LEU A 37 -5.54 -0.36 11.56
N LYS A 38 -6.55 0.13 12.27
CA LYS A 38 -6.44 0.62 13.64
C LYS A 38 -7.54 -0.03 14.48
N HIS A 39 -7.16 -0.72 15.56
CA HIS A 39 -8.07 -1.53 16.39
C HIS A 39 -8.90 -2.54 15.56
N GLY A 40 -8.27 -3.21 14.58
CA GLY A 40 -8.93 -4.17 13.71
C GLY A 40 -9.86 -3.58 12.66
N LYS A 41 -9.98 -2.24 12.57
CA LYS A 41 -10.80 -1.56 11.56
C LYS A 41 -9.91 -0.93 10.49
N PRO A 42 -10.21 -1.11 9.19
CA PRO A 42 -9.48 -0.44 8.12
C PRO A 42 -9.70 1.07 8.19
N ILE A 43 -8.59 1.83 8.19
CA ILE A 43 -8.62 3.30 8.29
C ILE A 43 -7.99 4.00 7.08
N ALA A 44 -7.11 3.32 6.35
CA ALA A 44 -6.41 3.88 5.21
C ALA A 44 -5.96 2.77 4.26
N GLN A 45 -5.71 3.15 3.00
CA GLN A 45 -5.15 2.28 1.98
C GLN A 45 -4.10 3.07 1.21
N ILE A 46 -2.97 2.44 0.93
CA ILE A 46 -1.85 3.01 0.17
C ILE A 46 -1.69 2.17 -1.08
N SER A 47 -1.70 2.84 -2.23
CA SER A 47 -1.48 2.23 -3.54
C SER A 47 -0.27 2.91 -4.19
N PRO A 48 0.44 2.23 -5.11
CA PRO A 48 1.53 2.85 -5.84
C PRO A 48 1.06 4.10 -6.57
N ALA A 49 1.94 5.10 -6.65
CA ALA A 49 1.66 6.29 -7.43
C ALA A 49 1.54 5.91 -8.92
N VAL A 50 0.39 6.18 -9.53
CA VAL A 50 0.24 6.12 -10.97
C VAL A 50 0.96 7.34 -11.53
N GLN A 51 2.15 7.14 -12.11
CA GLN A 51 2.77 8.16 -12.94
C GLN A 51 1.86 8.35 -14.16
N ARG A 52 1.02 9.39 -14.12
CA ARG A 52 0.50 9.95 -15.36
C ARG A 52 1.66 10.72 -15.96
N ASP A 53 2.48 10.03 -16.75
CA ASP A 53 3.13 10.67 -17.87
C ASP A 53 2.02 11.15 -18.80
N THR A 54 1.42 12.28 -18.47
CA THR A 54 0.80 13.09 -19.51
C THR A 54 2.01 13.74 -20.19
N PRO A 55 2.45 13.28 -21.38
CA PRO A 55 3.18 14.20 -22.22
C PRO A 55 2.24 15.39 -22.39
N CYS A 56 2.64 16.55 -21.87
CA CYS A 56 1.99 17.80 -22.20
C CYS A 56 2.00 17.92 -23.73
N LEU A 57 0.93 17.46 -24.36
CA LEU A 57 0.65 17.60 -25.79
C LEU A 57 -0.36 18.72 -25.90
N GLY A 58 0.13 19.89 -26.31
CA GLY A 58 -0.65 21.11 -26.54
C GLY A 58 0.07 22.33 -26.01
#